data_AF-A0A2S6UDP3-F1
#
_entry.id   AF-A0A2S6UDP3-F1
#
_cell.length_a   1.000
_cell.length_b   1.000
_cell.length_c   1.000
_cell.angle_alpha   90.00
_cell.angle_beta   90.00
_cell.angle_gamma   90.00
#
_symmetry.space_group_name_H-M   'P 1'
#
loop_
_entity.id
_entity.type
_entity.pdbx_description
1 polymer ?
#
loop_
_entity_poly.entity_id
_entity_poly.type
_entity_poly.pdbx_seq_one_letter_code
_entity_poly.pdbx_strand_id
1 'polypeptide(L)'
;MAATPSELLLNWLRRQLPADRYEWLDGRLDALAAEPSDRNLYIAFGLIPRHLGKDDLALTPDDLDAAQAARRGWDPVGWSVDVAARVILLCKIGGSGEGFAARFTDLCRGADVGEVMALYAGLPLYPMPETLESQVAEGLRTNMRAEFEAIAHHNPFPREQFDENRWNHMVLKALFIGSVLAPIQGLDDRANPELARILCDYAHERWA
;
A
#
# COMPACT_ATOMS: atom_id res chain seq x y z
N MET A 1 -25.53 -4.41 0.39
CA MET A 1 -24.41 -3.51 0.05
C MET A 1 -23.13 -4.25 0.38
N ALA A 2 -22.13 -4.22 -0.48
CA ALA A 2 -20.81 -4.78 -0.16
C ALA A 2 -20.18 -3.97 0.97
N ALA A 3 -19.45 -4.62 1.87
CA ALA A 3 -18.70 -3.93 2.93
C ALA A 3 -17.63 -3.02 2.30
N THR A 4 -17.40 -1.87 2.90
CA THR A 4 -16.32 -0.96 2.50
C THR A 4 -14.96 -1.53 2.89
N PRO A 5 -13.85 -1.16 2.22
CA PRO A 5 -12.51 -1.58 2.62
C PRO A 5 -12.20 -1.26 4.09
N SER A 6 -12.65 -0.10 4.57
CA SER A 6 -12.47 0.32 5.96
C SER A 6 -13.20 -0.59 6.96
N GLU A 7 -14.41 -1.01 6.66
CA GLU A 7 -15.17 -1.96 7.50
C GLU A 7 -14.50 -3.33 7.54
N LEU A 8 -14.00 -3.80 6.40
CA LEU A 8 -13.27 -5.07 6.31
C LEU A 8 -11.99 -5.05 7.16
N LEU A 9 -11.15 -4.03 7.01
CA LEU A 9 -9.92 -3.87 7.80
C LEU A 9 -10.19 -3.88 9.31
N LEU A 10 -11.20 -3.12 9.75
CA LEU A 10 -11.58 -3.10 11.17
C LEU A 10 -12.07 -4.47 11.66
N ASN A 11 -12.88 -5.16 10.87
CA ASN A 11 -13.37 -6.50 11.23
C ASN A 11 -12.24 -7.51 11.34
N TRP A 12 -11.28 -7.51 10.40
CA TRP A 12 -10.12 -8.41 10.44
C TRP A 12 -9.23 -8.14 11.65
N LEU A 13 -8.94 -6.87 11.94
CA LEU A 13 -8.17 -6.47 13.11
C LEU A 13 -8.89 -6.84 14.41
N ARG A 14 -10.21 -6.64 14.49
CA ARG A 14 -11.02 -7.01 15.66
C ARG A 14 -11.04 -8.51 15.93
N ARG A 15 -11.06 -9.32 14.86
CA ARG A 15 -11.07 -10.78 14.95
C ARG A 15 -9.74 -11.32 15.49
N GLN A 16 -8.63 -10.67 15.20
CA GLN A 16 -7.29 -11.16 15.52
C GLN A 16 -6.67 -10.56 16.78
N LEU A 17 -6.97 -9.29 17.08
CA LEU A 17 -6.35 -8.59 18.20
C LEU A 17 -7.02 -8.96 19.54
N PRO A 18 -6.24 -9.07 20.62
CA PRO A 18 -6.75 -8.98 21.99
C PRO A 18 -7.61 -7.73 22.19
N ALA A 19 -8.63 -7.84 23.05
CA ALA A 19 -9.62 -6.77 23.25
C ALA A 19 -8.98 -5.43 23.66
N ASP A 20 -8.00 -5.45 24.56
CA ASP A 20 -7.26 -4.27 25.02
C ASP A 20 -6.48 -3.57 23.90
N ARG A 21 -5.90 -4.35 22.98
CA ARG A 21 -5.17 -3.82 21.81
C ARG A 21 -6.12 -3.22 20.79
N TYR A 22 -7.25 -3.89 20.53
CA TYR A 22 -8.27 -3.36 19.64
C TYR A 22 -8.91 -2.08 20.20
N GLU A 23 -9.23 -2.05 21.50
CA GLU A 23 -9.75 -0.85 22.19
C GLU A 23 -8.77 0.33 22.10
N TRP A 24 -7.46 0.08 22.16
CA TRP A 24 -6.46 1.12 21.93
C TRP A 24 -6.55 1.70 20.51
N LEU A 25 -6.68 0.84 19.48
CA LEU A 25 -6.81 1.30 18.09
C LEU A 25 -8.11 2.10 17.89
N ASP A 26 -9.23 1.56 18.37
CA ASP A 26 -10.55 2.19 18.27
C ASP A 26 -10.56 3.56 18.95
N GLY A 27 -10.04 3.63 20.18
CA GLY A 27 -9.89 4.90 20.91
C GLY A 27 -8.96 5.91 20.23
N ARG A 28 -7.94 5.45 19.48
CA ARG A 28 -7.08 6.34 18.68
C ARG A 28 -7.80 6.89 17.46
N LEU A 29 -8.58 6.06 16.77
CA LEU A 29 -9.41 6.50 15.65
C LEU A 29 -10.43 7.54 16.13
N ASP A 30 -11.12 7.28 17.24
CA ASP A 30 -12.11 8.20 17.82
C ASP A 30 -11.48 9.53 18.25
N ALA A 31 -10.37 9.49 18.99
CA ALA A 31 -9.69 10.69 19.46
C ALA A 31 -9.22 11.58 18.30
N LEU A 32 -8.68 10.98 17.23
CA LEU A 32 -8.21 11.70 16.06
C LEU A 32 -9.36 12.21 15.17
N ALA A 33 -10.49 11.51 15.14
CA ALA A 33 -11.68 11.97 14.45
C ALA A 33 -12.32 13.17 15.18
N ALA A 34 -12.30 13.16 16.51
CA ALA A 34 -12.80 14.27 17.34
C ALA A 34 -11.88 15.50 17.26
N GLU A 35 -10.56 15.30 17.30
CA GLU A 35 -9.56 16.36 17.26
C GLU A 35 -8.49 16.08 16.19
N PRO A 36 -8.75 16.42 14.90
CA PRO A 36 -7.81 16.21 13.82
C PRO A 36 -6.49 16.97 14.04
N SER A 37 -5.38 16.24 14.01
CA SER A 37 -4.04 16.79 14.20
C SER A 37 -3.01 15.90 13.52
N ASP A 38 -2.26 16.46 12.57
CA ASP A 38 -1.21 15.73 11.84
C ASP A 38 -0.13 15.22 12.78
N ARG A 39 0.23 16.03 13.79
CA ARG A 39 1.18 15.60 14.83
C ARG A 39 0.67 14.36 15.56
N ASN A 40 -0.59 14.34 15.96
CA ASN A 40 -1.17 13.20 16.69
C ASN A 40 -1.34 11.99 15.77
N LEU A 41 -1.69 12.20 14.51
CA LEU A 41 -1.75 11.17 13.48
C LEU A 41 -0.38 10.50 13.31
N TYR A 42 0.68 11.28 13.15
CA TYR A 42 2.03 10.74 12.91
C TYR A 42 2.55 9.98 14.14
N ILE A 43 2.27 10.48 15.35
CA ILE A 43 2.59 9.77 16.59
C ILE A 43 1.81 8.44 16.67
N ALA A 44 0.51 8.44 16.38
CA ALA A 44 -0.29 7.23 16.41
C ALA A 44 0.21 6.21 15.37
N PHE A 45 0.54 6.68 14.17
CA PHE A 45 1.06 5.86 13.06
C PHE A 45 2.35 5.12 13.44
N GLY A 46 3.28 5.79 14.12
CA GLY A 46 4.52 5.18 14.61
C GLY A 46 4.36 4.30 15.85
N LEU A 47 3.33 4.54 16.68
CA LEU A 47 3.06 3.74 17.88
C LEU A 47 2.35 2.40 17.60
N ILE A 48 1.70 2.26 16.45
CA ILE A 48 0.94 1.05 16.07
C ILE A 48 1.70 -0.26 16.33
N PRO A 49 2.93 -0.50 15.83
CA PRO A 49 3.58 -1.80 16.00
C PRO A 49 3.90 -2.11 17.47
N ARG A 50 4.11 -1.08 18.30
CA ARG A 50 4.35 -1.23 19.73
C ARG A 50 3.10 -1.65 20.51
N HIS A 51 1.93 -1.23 20.05
CA HIS A 51 0.65 -1.54 20.70
C HIS A 51 -0.02 -2.77 20.13
N LEU A 52 0.00 -2.95 18.81
CA LEU A 52 -0.76 -4.00 18.13
C LEU A 52 0.11 -5.22 17.80
N GLY A 53 1.42 -5.03 17.63
CA GLY A 53 2.34 -6.06 17.13
C GLY A 53 2.51 -6.00 15.62
N LYS A 54 3.28 -6.95 15.07
CA LYS A 54 3.57 -7.08 13.64
C LYS A 54 3.29 -8.49 13.11
N ASP A 55 2.41 -9.22 13.79
CA ASP A 55 2.01 -10.56 13.36
C ASP A 55 1.32 -10.46 12.00
N ASP A 56 1.41 -11.52 11.20
CA ASP A 56 0.74 -11.61 9.90
C ASP A 56 -0.78 -11.43 10.08
N LEU A 57 -1.42 -10.67 9.19
CA LEU A 57 -2.86 -10.52 9.18
C LEU A 57 -3.50 -11.83 8.69
N ALA A 58 -4.19 -12.52 9.58
CA ALA A 58 -4.76 -13.83 9.28
C ALA A 58 -6.04 -13.69 8.43
N LEU A 59 -5.87 -13.68 7.11
CA LEU A 59 -6.94 -13.60 6.12
C LEU A 59 -7.34 -14.98 5.61
N THR A 60 -8.66 -15.21 5.52
CA THR A 60 -9.27 -16.39 4.90
C THR A 60 -9.52 -16.14 3.40
N PRO A 61 -9.77 -17.19 2.59
CA PRO A 61 -10.19 -17.01 1.20
C PRO A 61 -11.42 -16.09 1.05
N ASP A 62 -12.40 -16.24 1.95
CA ASP A 62 -13.60 -15.38 1.96
C ASP A 62 -13.27 -13.91 2.23
N ASP A 63 -12.24 -13.63 3.05
CA ASP A 63 -11.78 -12.26 3.29
C ASP A 63 -11.14 -11.65 2.03
N LEU A 64 -10.39 -12.44 1.26
CA LEU A 64 -9.80 -12.00 0.00
C LEU A 64 -10.86 -11.75 -1.08
N ASP A 65 -11.88 -12.61 -1.16
CA ASP A 65 -13.03 -12.41 -2.04
C ASP A 65 -13.81 -11.15 -1.65
N ALA A 66 -14.00 -10.91 -0.34
CA ALA A 66 -14.61 -9.68 0.15
C ALA A 66 -13.78 -8.43 -0.18
N ALA A 67 -12.44 -8.51 -0.11
CA ALA A 67 -11.54 -7.43 -0.50
C ALA A 67 -11.71 -7.07 -1.98
N GLN A 68 -11.72 -8.07 -2.87
CA GLN A 68 -11.93 -7.89 -4.30
C GLN A 68 -13.32 -7.31 -4.62
N ALA A 69 -14.35 -7.72 -3.88
CA ALA A 69 -15.71 -7.18 -4.02
C ALA A 69 -15.81 -5.73 -3.53
N ALA A 70 -15.08 -5.36 -2.47
CA ALA A 70 -15.05 -4.01 -1.93
C ALA A 70 -14.26 -3.03 -2.82
N ARG A 71 -13.13 -3.48 -3.38
CA ARG A 71 -12.27 -2.73 -4.30
C ARG A 71 -11.64 -3.71 -5.29
N ARG A 72 -12.10 -3.69 -6.54
CA ARG A 72 -11.55 -4.57 -7.60
C ARG A 72 -10.02 -4.47 -7.68
N GLY A 73 -9.29 -5.56 -7.59
CA GLY A 73 -7.83 -5.58 -7.63
C GLY A 73 -7.13 -5.33 -6.30
N TRP A 74 -7.84 -4.93 -5.23
CA TRP A 74 -7.22 -4.85 -3.90
C TRP A 74 -6.94 -6.26 -3.36
N ASP A 75 -5.66 -6.52 -3.11
CA ASP A 75 -5.17 -7.80 -2.65
C ASP A 75 -4.28 -7.61 -1.40
N PRO A 76 -4.83 -7.76 -0.18
CA PRO A 76 -4.10 -7.58 1.07
C PRO A 76 -3.30 -8.83 1.49
N VAL A 77 -3.01 -9.76 0.58
CA VAL A 77 -2.20 -10.95 0.89
C VAL A 77 -0.82 -10.55 1.43
N GLY A 78 -0.37 -11.24 2.48
CA GLY A 78 0.92 -10.98 3.12
C GLY A 78 1.01 -9.70 3.95
N TRP A 79 -0.11 -8.99 4.16
CA TRP A 79 -0.13 -7.85 5.09
C TRP A 79 0.04 -8.32 6.52
N SER A 80 0.67 -7.48 7.34
CA SER A 80 0.71 -7.63 8.80
C SER A 80 -0.37 -6.80 9.48
N VAL A 81 -0.60 -7.08 10.76
CA VAL A 81 -1.51 -6.32 11.62
C VAL A 81 -1.15 -4.83 11.65
N ASP A 82 0.13 -4.47 11.75
CA ASP A 82 0.54 -3.06 11.77
C ASP A 82 0.35 -2.35 10.42
N VAL A 83 0.52 -3.06 9.30
CA VAL A 83 0.20 -2.53 7.97
C VAL A 83 -1.29 -2.22 7.87
N ALA A 84 -2.17 -3.20 8.19
CA ALA A 84 -3.61 -3.00 8.14
C ALA A 84 -4.09 -1.86 9.05
N ALA A 85 -3.55 -1.77 10.28
CA ALA A 85 -3.87 -0.72 11.24
C ALA A 85 -3.42 0.68 10.78
N ARG A 86 -2.26 0.79 10.13
CA ARG A 86 -1.75 2.04 9.56
C ARG A 86 -2.59 2.50 8.38
N VAL A 87 -2.96 1.57 7.51
CA VAL A 87 -3.80 1.86 6.34
C VAL A 87 -5.18 2.34 6.79
N ILE A 88 -5.84 1.66 7.74
CA ILE A 88 -7.15 2.13 8.24
C ILE A 88 -7.07 3.49 8.92
N LEU A 89 -5.99 3.76 9.67
CA LEU A 89 -5.75 5.06 10.29
C LEU A 89 -5.70 6.17 9.23
N LEU A 90 -4.99 5.96 8.12
CA LEU A 90 -4.93 6.93 7.02
C LEU A 90 -6.24 7.01 6.24
N CYS A 91 -6.92 5.90 5.97
CA CYS A 91 -8.21 5.91 5.29
C CYS A 91 -9.29 6.69 6.08
N LYS A 92 -9.27 6.63 7.42
CA LYS A 92 -10.24 7.32 8.27
C LYS A 92 -9.83 8.74 8.65
N ILE A 93 -8.57 8.95 9.01
CA ILE A 93 -8.08 10.19 9.65
C ILE A 93 -7.13 10.97 8.73
N GLY A 94 -6.47 10.29 7.81
CA GLY A 94 -5.62 10.89 6.78
C GLY A 94 -6.36 11.84 5.85
N GLY A 95 -7.68 12.01 6.02
CA GLY A 95 -8.54 13.05 5.50
C GLY A 95 -8.96 12.86 4.04
N SER A 96 -10.22 13.19 3.74
CA SER A 96 -10.78 13.15 2.40
C SER A 96 -10.72 14.54 1.77
N GLY A 97 -9.69 14.86 0.97
CA GLY A 97 -9.62 16.13 0.23
C GLY A 97 -8.20 16.57 -0.14
N GLU A 98 -8.07 17.82 -0.59
CA GLU A 98 -6.85 18.44 -1.17
C GLU A 98 -5.58 18.31 -0.30
N GLY A 99 -5.72 18.12 1.02
CA GLY A 99 -4.60 17.97 1.95
C GLY A 99 -4.08 16.53 2.14
N PHE A 100 -4.68 15.52 1.52
CA PHE A 100 -4.23 14.12 1.68
C PHE A 100 -2.82 13.91 1.10
N ALA A 101 -2.59 14.35 -0.14
CA ALA A 101 -1.31 14.14 -0.83
C ALA A 101 -0.12 14.78 -0.12
N ALA A 102 -0.30 15.99 0.43
CA ALA A 102 0.72 16.67 1.22
C ALA A 102 1.09 15.88 2.48
N ARG A 103 0.09 15.41 3.24
CA ARG A 103 0.31 14.59 4.44
C ARG A 103 0.91 13.23 4.13
N PHE A 104 0.47 12.58 3.05
CA PHE A 104 1.07 11.34 2.57
C PHE A 104 2.56 11.54 2.23
N THR A 105 2.88 12.63 1.54
CA THR A 105 4.27 13.01 1.21
C THR A 105 5.09 13.26 2.47
N ASP A 106 4.55 13.99 3.44
CA ASP A 106 5.22 14.29 4.71
C ASP A 106 5.47 13.04 5.55
N LEU A 107 4.50 12.12 5.60
CA LEU A 107 4.67 10.80 6.21
C LEU A 107 5.81 10.02 5.54
N CYS A 108 5.83 9.97 4.20
CA CYS A 108 6.89 9.25 3.48
C CYS A 108 8.31 9.79 3.77
N ARG A 109 8.47 11.10 4.00
CA ARG A 109 9.80 11.70 4.26
C ARG A 109 10.43 11.27 5.58
N GLY A 110 9.61 11.00 6.60
CA GLY A 110 10.08 10.62 7.93
C GLY A 110 9.91 9.14 8.26
N ALA A 111 9.34 8.37 7.34
CA ALA A 111 8.92 7.00 7.58
C ALA A 111 10.11 6.03 7.71
N ASP A 112 10.03 5.12 8.67
CA ASP A 112 10.85 3.91 8.66
C ASP A 112 10.40 2.91 7.58
N VAL A 113 11.17 1.85 7.36
CA VAL A 113 10.85 0.84 6.32
C VAL A 113 9.44 0.23 6.50
N GLY A 114 9.01 -0.04 7.74
CA GLY A 114 7.69 -0.62 7.98
C GLY A 114 6.56 0.37 7.75
N GLU A 115 6.80 1.64 8.04
CA GLU A 115 5.91 2.75 7.74
C GLU A 115 5.77 2.99 6.23
N VAL A 116 6.89 3.01 5.49
CA VAL A 116 6.91 3.11 4.03
C VAL A 116 6.14 1.95 3.38
N MET A 117 6.38 0.72 3.85
CA MET A 117 5.64 -0.44 3.35
C MET A 117 4.14 -0.30 3.57
N ALA A 118 3.69 0.15 4.75
CA ALA A 118 2.27 0.37 5.01
C ALA A 118 1.68 1.51 4.16
N LEU A 119 2.44 2.60 3.97
CA LEU A 119 2.05 3.71 3.12
C LEU A 119 1.82 3.23 1.68
N TYR A 120 2.75 2.49 1.09
CA TYR A 120 2.59 2.05 -0.30
C TYR A 120 1.61 0.88 -0.47
N ALA A 121 1.53 -0.05 0.47
CA ALA A 121 0.54 -1.13 0.44
C ALA A 121 -0.90 -0.57 0.44
N GLY A 122 -1.15 0.54 1.15
CA GLY A 122 -2.47 1.16 1.24
C GLY A 122 -2.91 1.99 0.02
N LEU A 123 -2.03 2.22 -0.97
CA LEU A 123 -2.35 3.02 -2.18
C LEU A 123 -3.69 2.68 -2.85
N PRO A 124 -4.13 1.41 -2.94
CA PRO A 124 -5.41 1.06 -3.57
C PRO A 124 -6.65 1.65 -2.88
N LEU A 125 -6.51 2.10 -1.62
CA LEU A 125 -7.59 2.52 -0.73
C LEU A 125 -7.58 4.01 -0.42
N TYR A 126 -6.56 4.75 -0.85
CA TYR A 126 -6.42 6.17 -0.58
C TYR A 126 -7.18 7.04 -1.59
N PRO A 127 -7.68 8.21 -1.16
CA PRO A 127 -8.39 9.12 -2.05
C PRO A 127 -7.43 9.81 -3.03
N MET A 128 -7.98 10.27 -4.16
CA MET A 128 -7.26 11.09 -5.16
C MET A 128 -5.93 10.46 -5.62
N PRO A 129 -5.94 9.20 -6.10
CA PRO A 129 -4.72 8.45 -6.42
C PRO A 129 -3.80 9.16 -7.43
N GLU A 130 -4.37 9.96 -8.34
CA GLU A 130 -3.64 10.76 -9.32
C GLU A 130 -2.70 11.79 -8.68
N THR A 131 -3.04 12.27 -7.47
CA THR A 131 -2.21 13.25 -6.73
C THR A 131 -1.02 12.60 -6.03
N LEU A 132 -1.01 11.27 -5.88
CA LEU A 132 0.05 10.52 -5.22
C LEU A 132 1.16 10.08 -6.19
N GLU A 133 0.90 10.18 -7.49
CA GLU A 133 1.75 9.64 -8.54
C GLU A 133 3.22 10.08 -8.41
N SER A 134 3.46 11.37 -8.15
CA SER A 134 4.80 11.93 -7.99
C SER A 134 5.55 11.34 -6.79
N GLN A 135 4.88 11.19 -5.65
CA GLN A 135 5.48 10.58 -4.46
C GLN A 135 5.74 9.08 -4.68
N VAL A 136 4.84 8.38 -5.35
CA VAL A 136 5.03 6.95 -5.69
C VAL A 136 6.16 6.77 -6.71
N ALA A 137 6.35 7.71 -7.65
CA ALA A 137 7.53 7.76 -8.52
C ALA A 137 8.82 7.73 -7.73
N GLU A 138 8.90 8.59 -6.71
CA GLU A 138 10.07 8.73 -5.87
C GLU A 138 10.30 7.45 -5.07
N GLY A 139 9.23 6.86 -4.54
CA GLY A 139 9.27 5.54 -3.89
C GLY A 139 9.85 4.46 -4.79
N LEU A 140 9.51 4.43 -6.07
CA LEU A 140 10.08 3.49 -7.04
C LEU A 140 11.57 3.70 -7.30
N ARG A 141 12.21 4.79 -6.84
CA ARG A 141 13.67 4.99 -6.99
C ARG A 141 14.48 4.20 -5.96
N THR A 142 13.86 3.66 -4.91
CA THR A 142 14.52 2.84 -3.89
C THR A 142 15.25 1.62 -4.46
N ASN A 143 16.38 1.24 -3.85
CA ASN A 143 17.04 -0.05 -4.14
C ASN A 143 16.57 -1.15 -3.17
N MET A 144 15.74 -0.83 -2.19
CA MET A 144 15.20 -1.80 -1.24
C MET A 144 14.04 -2.53 -1.87
N ARG A 145 14.22 -3.85 -2.08
CA ARG A 145 13.22 -4.71 -2.70
C ARG A 145 11.85 -4.62 -2.01
N ALA A 146 11.81 -4.65 -0.69
CA ALA A 146 10.57 -4.62 0.08
C ALA A 146 9.73 -3.34 -0.16
N GLU A 147 10.38 -2.18 -0.28
CA GLU A 147 9.69 -0.92 -0.57
C GLU A 147 9.16 -0.86 -2.01
N PHE A 148 9.97 -1.35 -2.96
CA PHE A 148 9.53 -1.48 -4.36
C PHE A 148 8.32 -2.42 -4.47
N GLU A 149 8.38 -3.57 -3.82
CA GLU A 149 7.32 -4.58 -3.87
C GLU A 149 6.03 -4.09 -3.21
N ALA A 150 6.10 -3.25 -2.17
CA ALA A 150 4.91 -2.62 -1.59
C ALA A 150 4.15 -1.72 -2.59
N ILE A 151 4.84 -1.16 -3.58
CA ILE A 151 4.24 -0.40 -4.68
C ILE A 151 3.78 -1.32 -5.81
N ALA A 152 4.62 -2.29 -6.20
CA ALA A 152 4.46 -3.03 -7.45
C ALA A 152 3.62 -4.32 -7.32
N HIS A 153 3.67 -5.00 -6.17
CA HIS A 153 3.05 -6.31 -5.97
C HIS A 153 1.69 -6.19 -5.32
N HIS A 154 0.73 -7.02 -5.79
CA HIS A 154 -0.62 -7.08 -5.21
C HIS A 154 -1.31 -5.71 -5.13
N ASN A 155 -0.85 -4.78 -5.95
CA ASN A 155 -1.22 -3.38 -5.89
C ASN A 155 -1.74 -2.93 -7.27
N PRO A 156 -3.03 -2.56 -7.37
CA PRO A 156 -3.60 -2.06 -8.61
C PRO A 156 -3.19 -0.62 -8.96
N PHE A 157 -2.54 0.11 -8.06
CA PHE A 157 -2.17 1.52 -8.28
C PHE A 157 -1.29 1.71 -9.52
N PRO A 158 -0.17 0.98 -9.72
CA PRO A 158 0.68 1.17 -10.91
C PRO A 158 -0.07 0.99 -12.22
N ARG A 159 -0.92 -0.04 -12.33
CA ARG A 159 -1.64 -0.31 -13.58
C ARG A 159 -2.69 0.76 -13.89
N GLU A 160 -3.27 1.37 -12.87
CA GLU A 160 -4.34 2.36 -13.00
C GLU A 160 -3.84 3.80 -13.16
N GLN A 161 -2.68 4.13 -12.56
CA GLN A 161 -2.21 5.52 -12.46
C GLN A 161 -0.99 5.82 -13.32
N PHE A 162 -0.13 4.83 -13.61
CA PHE A 162 1.09 5.12 -14.36
C PHE A 162 0.85 5.25 -15.85
N ASP A 163 1.50 6.25 -16.45
CA ASP A 163 1.68 6.29 -17.89
C ASP A 163 2.52 5.09 -18.39
N GLU A 164 2.62 4.94 -19.72
CA GLU A 164 3.35 3.84 -20.34
C GLU A 164 4.84 3.85 -19.98
N ASN A 165 5.48 5.03 -19.96
CA ASN A 165 6.90 5.14 -19.69
C ASN A 165 7.24 4.67 -18.28
N ARG A 166 6.49 5.15 -17.28
CA ARG A 166 6.67 4.78 -15.88
C ARG A 166 6.35 3.33 -15.61
N TRP A 167 5.28 2.82 -16.22
CA TRP A 167 4.96 1.41 -16.19
C TRP A 167 6.14 0.56 -16.69
N ASN A 168 6.67 0.89 -17.87
CA ASN A 168 7.80 0.16 -18.47
C ASN A 168 9.05 0.20 -17.58
N HIS A 169 9.38 1.37 -17.03
CA HIS A 169 10.51 1.53 -16.11
C HIS A 169 10.33 0.78 -14.79
N MET A 170 9.12 0.73 -14.23
CA MET A 170 8.84 -0.08 -13.05
C MET A 170 9.07 -1.56 -13.33
N VAL A 171 8.56 -2.09 -14.46
CA VAL A 171 8.74 -3.50 -14.84
C VAL A 171 10.21 -3.84 -15.08
N LEU A 172 10.95 -2.99 -15.79
CA LEU A 172 12.40 -3.17 -15.97
C LEU A 172 13.13 -3.15 -14.62
N LYS A 173 12.75 -2.24 -13.72
CA LYS A 173 13.33 -2.16 -12.39
C LYS A 173 13.10 -3.40 -11.56
N ALA A 174 11.92 -4.02 -11.63
CA ALA A 174 11.63 -5.28 -10.93
C ALA A 174 12.68 -6.34 -11.27
N LEU A 175 13.02 -6.49 -12.56
CA LEU A 175 14.06 -7.41 -13.01
C LEU A 175 15.45 -7.01 -12.53
N PHE A 176 15.78 -5.71 -12.58
CA PHE A 176 17.07 -5.20 -12.12
C PHE A 176 17.34 -5.51 -10.64
N ILE A 177 16.34 -5.35 -9.77
CA ILE A 177 16.46 -5.62 -8.34
C ILE A 177 16.16 -7.08 -7.95
N GLY A 178 15.90 -7.94 -8.95
CA GLY A 178 15.61 -9.37 -8.77
C GLY A 178 14.28 -9.65 -8.07
N SER A 179 13.28 -8.78 -8.25
CA SER A 179 11.90 -9.00 -7.83
C SER A 179 11.14 -9.85 -8.86
N VAL A 180 10.13 -10.59 -8.40
CA VAL A 180 9.31 -11.46 -9.26
C VAL A 180 8.27 -10.64 -10.02
N LEU A 181 8.03 -10.95 -11.29
CA LEU A 181 7.03 -10.21 -12.07
C LEU A 181 5.59 -10.65 -11.77
N ALA A 182 5.37 -11.93 -11.46
CA ALA A 182 4.04 -12.52 -11.36
C ALA A 182 3.03 -11.77 -10.45
N PRO A 183 3.43 -11.18 -9.30
CA PRO A 183 2.51 -10.42 -8.45
C PRO A 183 2.15 -9.02 -8.97
N ILE A 184 2.79 -8.53 -10.04
CA ILE A 184 2.48 -7.23 -10.63
C ILE A 184 1.17 -7.35 -11.42
N GLN A 185 0.13 -6.67 -10.95
CA GLN A 185 -1.20 -6.78 -11.52
C GLN A 185 -1.29 -6.05 -12.87
N GLY A 186 -1.80 -6.73 -13.91
CA GLY A 186 -2.03 -6.13 -15.24
C GLY A 186 -0.82 -6.16 -16.17
N LEU A 187 0.19 -7.00 -15.90
CA LEU A 187 1.34 -7.20 -16.79
C LEU A 187 0.93 -7.56 -18.23
N ASP A 188 0.08 -8.57 -18.39
CA ASP A 188 -0.36 -9.01 -19.71
C ASP A 188 -1.21 -7.93 -20.41
N ASP A 189 -2.12 -7.30 -19.67
CA ASP A 189 -3.02 -6.25 -20.20
C ASP A 189 -2.26 -5.00 -20.66
N ARG A 190 -1.13 -4.68 -20.01
CA ARG A 190 -0.29 -3.50 -20.32
C ARG A 190 0.97 -3.84 -21.10
N ALA A 191 1.07 -5.06 -21.65
CA ALA A 191 2.14 -5.43 -22.55
C ALA A 191 2.16 -4.49 -23.77
N ASN A 192 3.34 -3.99 -24.12
CA ASN A 192 3.50 -3.06 -25.24
C ASN A 192 4.83 -3.31 -25.98
N PRO A 193 4.95 -2.90 -27.26
CA PRO A 193 6.14 -3.16 -28.06
C PRO A 193 7.43 -2.57 -27.46
N GLU A 194 7.34 -1.40 -26.83
CA GLU A 194 8.50 -0.75 -26.22
C GLU A 194 9.01 -1.52 -25.00
N LEU A 195 8.11 -1.98 -24.13
CA LEU A 195 8.45 -2.86 -23.02
C LEU A 195 9.08 -4.16 -23.54
N ALA A 196 8.49 -4.80 -24.55
CA ALA A 196 9.04 -6.01 -25.13
C ALA A 196 10.48 -5.82 -25.64
N ARG A 197 10.74 -4.70 -26.31
CA ARG A 197 12.08 -4.33 -26.79
C ARG A 197 13.06 -4.13 -25.64
N ILE A 198 12.70 -3.31 -24.64
CA ILE A 198 13.51 -3.06 -23.44
C ILE A 198 13.87 -4.38 -22.73
N LEU A 199 12.91 -5.30 -22.58
CA LEU A 199 13.13 -6.57 -21.90
C LEU A 199 14.01 -7.53 -22.72
N CYS A 200 13.88 -7.53 -24.05
CA CYS A 200 14.77 -8.30 -24.93
C CYS A 200 16.20 -7.77 -24.88
N ASP A 201 16.38 -6.45 -24.93
CA ASP A 201 17.69 -5.80 -24.84
C ASP A 201 18.36 -6.15 -23.50
N TYR A 202 17.61 -6.04 -22.39
CA TYR A 202 18.08 -6.42 -21.05
C TYR A 202 18.48 -7.91 -20.94
N ALA A 203 17.72 -8.81 -21.57
CA ALA A 203 18.05 -10.23 -21.58
C ALA A 203 19.35 -10.52 -22.34
N HIS A 204 19.55 -9.87 -23.50
CA HIS A 204 20.79 -10.00 -24.27
C HIS A 204 22.01 -9.48 -23.49
N GLU A 205 21.89 -8.33 -22.81
CA GLU A 205 22.96 -7.77 -21.97
C GLU A 205 23.38 -8.68 -20.82
N ARG A 206 22.47 -9.52 -20.29
CA ARG A 206 22.76 -10.46 -19.20
C ARG A 206 23.27 -11.81 -19.65
N TRP A 207 23.11 -12.16 -20.92
CA TRP A 207 23.55 -13.44 -21.48
C TRP A 207 24.88 -13.36 -22.22
N ALA A 208 25.28 -12.16 -22.66
CA ALA A 208 26.60 -11.88 -23.22
C ALA A 208 27.68 -11.81 -22.12
#